data_AF-A0AAV5BNB9-F1
#
_entry.id   AF-A0AAV5BNB9-F1
#
_cell.length_a   1.000
_cell.length_b   1.000
_cell.length_c   1.000
_cell.angle_alpha   90.00
_cell.angle_beta   90.00
_cell.angle_gamma   90.00
#
_symmetry.space_group_name_H-M   'P 1'
#
loop_
_entity.id
_entity.type
_entity.pdbx_description
1 polymer ?
#
loop_
_entity_poly.entity_id
_entity_poly.type
_entity_poly.pdbx_seq_one_letter_code
_entity_poly.pdbx_strand_id
1 'polypeptide(L)'
;MMLLGDNDEHKEMPLILRNKAPRWHEQLQCWCLNFRGRVTVASVKNFQLVAATQPAAGAPTPSQATPPPPPEHERVILQFGKVAKDMFTMDYRYPLSAFQAFAICLSSFDTKLACE
;
A
#
# COMPACT_ATOMS: atom_id res chain seq x y z
N MET A 1 -48.85 -16.58 5.67
CA MET A 1 -47.72 -17.02 4.85
C MET A 1 -46.65 -15.96 4.97
N MET A 2 -45.61 -16.23 5.75
CA MET A 2 -44.45 -15.36 5.89
C MET A 2 -43.74 -15.28 4.52
N LEU A 3 -43.49 -14.09 4.01
CA LEU A 3 -42.44 -13.88 3.02
C LEU A 3 -41.23 -13.31 3.76
N LEU A 4 -40.15 -14.08 3.66
CA LEU A 4 -38.80 -13.92 4.17
C LEU A 4 -38.26 -12.51 3.77
N GLY A 5 -37.56 -11.74 4.62
CA GLY A 5 -36.18 -12.01 5.04
C GLY A 5 -35.27 -12.02 3.80
N ASP A 6 -34.28 -11.14 3.61
CA ASP A 6 -33.47 -10.34 4.52
C ASP A 6 -32.76 -9.25 3.68
N ASN A 7 -32.27 -8.20 4.31
CA ASN A 7 -31.46 -7.13 3.71
C ASN A 7 -30.29 -7.70 2.88
N ASP A 8 -30.21 -7.38 1.59
CA ASP A 8 -29.02 -7.62 0.77
C ASP A 8 -27.90 -6.65 1.20
N GLU A 9 -27.24 -6.96 2.31
CA GLU A 9 -25.96 -6.36 2.71
C GLU A 9 -24.92 -6.66 1.63
N HIS A 10 -24.83 -5.82 0.62
CA HIS A 10 -23.61 -5.66 -0.17
C HIS A 10 -22.49 -5.21 0.77
N LYS A 11 -21.87 -6.18 1.45
CA LYS A 11 -20.76 -5.97 2.37
C LYS A 11 -19.54 -5.64 1.52
N GLU A 12 -19.40 -4.38 1.11
CA GLU A 12 -18.22 -3.89 0.42
C GLU A 12 -17.00 -4.26 1.26
N MET A 13 -16.17 -5.16 0.73
CA MET A 13 -14.95 -5.55 1.44
C MET A 13 -14.02 -4.34 1.48
N PRO A 14 -13.53 -3.92 2.66
CA PRO A 14 -12.66 -2.76 2.76
C PRO A 14 -11.35 -3.03 2.02
N LEU A 15 -10.88 -2.03 1.29
CA LEU A 15 -9.53 -2.05 0.71
C LEU A 15 -8.49 -2.05 1.83
N ILE A 16 -7.79 -3.16 1.99
CA ILE A 16 -6.70 -3.28 2.97
C ILE A 16 -5.38 -2.96 2.29
N LEU A 17 -4.75 -1.86 2.71
CA LEU A 17 -3.40 -1.48 2.29
C LEU A 17 -2.40 -1.77 3.41
N ARG A 18 -1.20 -2.19 3.04
CA ARG A 18 -0.09 -2.42 3.98
C ARG A 18 1.17 -1.74 3.50
N ASN A 19 1.99 -1.30 4.45
CA ASN A 19 3.33 -0.81 4.12
C ASN A 19 4.15 -1.94 3.51
N LYS A 20 4.78 -1.68 2.36
CA LYS A 20 5.65 -2.61 1.67
C LYS A 20 6.89 -2.84 2.53
N ALA A 21 7.23 -4.10 2.75
CA ALA A 21 8.46 -4.45 3.44
C ALA A 21 9.68 -3.94 2.64
N PRO A 22 10.66 -3.29 3.30
CA PRO A 22 11.87 -2.88 2.63
C PRO A 22 12.67 -4.10 2.16
N ARG A 23 13.50 -3.91 1.13
CA ARG A 23 14.41 -4.95 0.65
C ARG A 23 15.81 -4.63 1.14
N TRP A 24 16.57 -5.67 1.49
CA TRP A 24 17.99 -5.53 1.78
C TRP A 24 18.75 -5.10 0.52
N HIS A 25 19.55 -4.04 0.65
CA HIS A 25 20.37 -3.54 -0.44
C HIS A 25 21.84 -3.78 -0.12
N GLU A 26 22.42 -4.84 -0.68
CA GLU A 26 23.79 -5.29 -0.36
C GLU A 26 24.85 -4.18 -0.46
N GLN A 27 24.88 -3.41 -1.55
CA GLN A 27 25.93 -2.39 -1.72
C GLN A 27 25.84 -1.23 -0.72
N LEU A 28 24.63 -0.95 -0.21
CA LEU A 28 24.39 0.15 0.72
C LEU A 28 24.27 -0.35 2.17
N GLN A 29 24.27 -1.68 2.38
CA GLN A 29 24.06 -2.35 3.66
C GLN A 29 22.87 -1.76 4.44
N CYS A 30 21.75 -1.53 3.75
CA CYS A 30 20.53 -0.93 4.30
C CYS A 30 19.27 -1.68 3.90
N TRP A 31 18.24 -1.58 4.73
CA TRP A 31 16.86 -1.88 4.35
C TRP A 31 16.27 -0.69 3.63
N CYS A 32 16.00 -0.84 2.35
CA CYS A 32 15.66 0.27 1.47
C CYS A 32 14.50 -0.10 0.52
N LEU A 33 13.61 0.86 0.27
CA LEU A 33 12.55 0.74 -0.74
C LEU A 33 13.01 1.37 -2.06
N ASN A 34 12.56 0.83 -3.19
CA ASN A 34 12.87 1.41 -4.50
C ASN A 34 11.83 2.47 -4.87
N PHE A 35 12.21 3.74 -4.71
CA PHE A 35 11.38 4.89 -5.07
C PHE A 35 11.62 5.43 -6.49
N ARG A 36 12.46 4.77 -7.30
CA ARG A 36 12.73 5.14 -8.71
C ARG A 36 13.10 6.63 -8.90
N GLY A 37 13.91 7.16 -7.98
CA GLY A 37 14.34 8.56 -7.99
C GLY A 37 13.29 9.57 -7.53
N ARG A 38 12.07 9.13 -7.14
CA ARG A 38 11.02 10.03 -6.61
C ARG A 38 11.27 10.47 -5.18
N VAL A 39 12.12 9.75 -4.45
CA VAL A 39 12.51 10.03 -3.07
C VAL A 39 14.02 10.06 -3.01
N THR A 40 14.57 11.15 -2.49
CA THR A 40 16.01 11.44 -2.51
C THR A 40 16.59 11.72 -1.13
N VAL A 41 15.73 11.95 -0.14
CA VAL A 41 16.14 12.26 1.24
C VAL A 41 15.62 11.17 2.18
N ALA A 42 16.50 10.64 3.03
CA ALA A 42 16.11 9.67 4.05
C ALA A 42 15.10 10.27 5.04
N SER A 43 14.05 9.52 5.36
CA SER A 43 13.01 9.93 6.30
C SER A 43 12.18 8.73 6.73
N VAL A 44 11.69 8.74 7.97
CA VAL A 44 10.65 7.80 8.46
C VAL A 44 9.31 7.95 7.72
N LYS A 45 9.13 9.03 6.96
CA LYS A 45 7.94 9.28 6.13
C LYS A 45 8.06 8.66 4.74
N ASN A 46 9.17 7.99 4.42
CA ASN A 46 9.34 7.33 3.12
C ASN A 46 8.66 5.96 3.16
N PHE A 47 7.52 5.81 2.48
CA PHE A 47 6.77 4.55 2.48
C PHE A 47 6.10 4.27 1.13
N GLN A 48 5.80 2.99 0.92
CA GLN A 48 5.01 2.50 -0.21
C GLN A 48 3.88 1.63 0.34
N LEU A 49 2.63 1.92 -0.02
CA LEU A 49 1.49 1.07 0.31
C LEU A 49 1.13 0.17 -0.86
N VAL A 50 0.91 -1.10 -0.55
CA VAL A 50 0.44 -2.13 -1.49
C VAL A 50 -0.86 -2.74 -0.99
N ALA A 51 -1.71 -3.21 -1.90
CA ALA A 51 -2.89 -3.99 -1.51
C ALA A 51 -2.45 -5.27 -0.82
N ALA A 52 -3.07 -5.58 0.33
CA ALA A 52 -2.96 -6.90 0.92
C ALA A 52 -3.71 -7.87 -0.01
N THR A 53 -2.99 -8.70 -0.74
CA THR A 53 -3.61 -9.85 -1.43
C THR A 53 -4.20 -10.75 -0.35
N GLN A 54 -5.51 -10.73 -0.16
CA GLN A 54 -6.19 -11.84 0.49
C GLN A 54 -5.95 -13.07 -0.39
N PRO A 55 -5.34 -14.16 0.11
CA PRO A 55 -5.48 -15.42 -0.58
C PRO A 55 -6.98 -15.69 -0.64
N ALA A 56 -7.54 -15.79 -1.84
CA ALA A 56 -8.94 -16.14 -2.01
C ALA A 56 -9.17 -17.46 -1.26
N ALA A 57 -9.97 -17.41 -0.19
CA ALA A 57 -10.45 -18.60 0.49
C ALA A 57 -11.48 -19.25 -0.44
N GLY A 58 -10.99 -20.04 -1.40
CA GLY A 58 -11.79 -20.73 -2.40
C GLY A 58 -10.90 -21.61 -3.26
N ALA A 59 -10.76 -22.87 -2.83
CA ALA A 59 -10.25 -24.08 -3.49
C ALA A 59 -9.29 -23.96 -4.70
N PRO A 60 -8.17 -24.72 -4.73
CA PRO A 60 -7.39 -24.89 -5.95
C PRO A 60 -8.18 -25.74 -6.96
N THR A 61 -8.68 -25.13 -8.04
CA THR A 61 -9.03 -25.88 -9.26
C THR A 61 -7.74 -26.22 -10.01
N PRO A 62 -7.38 -27.50 -10.19
CA PRO A 62 -6.14 -27.88 -10.85
C PRO A 62 -6.32 -27.85 -12.37
N SER A 63 -6.32 -26.68 -13.02
CA SER A 63 -6.27 -26.62 -14.50
C SER A 63 -5.96 -25.27 -15.15
N GLN A 64 -5.54 -24.22 -14.44
CA GLN A 64 -4.99 -23.03 -15.10
C GLN A 64 -3.66 -22.62 -14.48
N ALA A 65 -2.63 -22.59 -15.33
CA ALA A 65 -1.35 -21.98 -15.01
C ALA A 65 -1.62 -20.54 -14.54
N THR A 66 -1.47 -20.30 -13.25
CA THR A 66 -1.55 -18.97 -12.67
C THR A 66 -0.57 -18.07 -13.44
N PRO A 67 -1.03 -16.98 -14.08
CA PRO A 67 -0.12 -16.04 -14.71
C PRO A 67 0.90 -15.57 -13.65
N PRO A 68 2.17 -15.35 -14.05
CA PRO A 68 3.19 -14.92 -13.11
C PRO A 68 2.68 -13.68 -12.35
N PRO A 69 2.82 -13.64 -11.01
CA PRO A 69 2.35 -12.51 -10.24
C PRO A 69 2.94 -11.23 -10.83
N PRO A 70 2.12 -10.18 -11.08
CA PRO A 70 2.61 -8.95 -11.67
C PRO A 70 3.76 -8.41 -10.82
N PRO A 71 4.79 -7.82 -11.45
CA PRO A 71 6.00 -7.41 -10.78
C PRO A 71 5.70 -6.53 -9.55
N GLU A 72 6.44 -6.74 -8.47
CA GLU A 72 6.19 -6.16 -7.13
C GLU A 72 6.01 -4.63 -7.06
N HIS A 73 6.49 -3.93 -8.08
CA HIS A 73 6.42 -2.47 -8.18
C HIS A 73 5.12 -1.99 -8.82
N GLU A 74 4.42 -2.86 -9.54
CA GLU A 74 3.14 -2.56 -10.19
C GLU A 74 1.99 -2.54 -9.19
N ARG A 75 2.20 -3.15 -8.02
CA ARG A 75 1.24 -3.21 -6.90
C ARG A 75 1.29 -2.02 -5.93
N VAL A 76 2.20 -1.06 -6.14
CA VAL A 76 2.29 0.13 -5.27
C VAL A 76 1.15 1.08 -5.60
N ILE A 77 0.22 1.24 -4.65
CA ILE A 77 -0.98 2.07 -4.79
C ILE A 77 -0.73 3.50 -4.30
N LEU A 78 0.09 3.67 -3.26
CA LEU A 78 0.51 4.98 -2.76
C LEU A 78 2.01 4.94 -2.47
N GLN A 79 2.75 5.90 -3.00
CA GLN A 79 4.14 6.14 -2.69
C GLN A 79 4.30 7.57 -2.17
N PHE A 80 4.90 7.68 -0.99
CA PHE A 80 5.18 8.97 -0.38
C PHE A 80 6.63 9.02 0.09
N GLY A 81 7.29 10.17 -0.06
CA GLY A 81 8.60 10.35 0.54
C GLY A 81 9.24 11.71 0.32
N LYS A 82 10.33 11.94 1.06
CA LYS A 82 10.98 13.23 1.19
C LYS A 82 11.96 13.51 0.03
N VAL A 83 11.94 14.74 -0.46
CA VAL A 83 12.86 15.23 -1.49
C VAL A 83 13.60 16.51 -1.10
N ALA A 84 13.08 17.31 -0.16
CA ALA A 84 13.78 18.44 0.47
C ALA A 84 13.21 18.74 1.87
N LYS A 85 13.69 19.79 2.55
CA LYS A 85 13.37 20.14 3.95
C LYS A 85 11.89 20.02 4.28
N ASP A 86 11.03 20.56 3.42
CA ASP A 86 9.57 20.58 3.56
C ASP A 86 8.87 20.18 2.25
N MET A 87 9.55 19.39 1.41
CA MET A 87 9.05 18.98 0.11
C MET A 87 9.02 17.46 0.02
N PHE A 88 7.88 16.94 -0.41
CA PHE A 88 7.60 15.51 -0.52
C PHE A 88 6.95 15.21 -1.86
N THR A 89 7.19 14.01 -2.37
CA THR A 89 6.49 13.47 -3.54
C THR A 89 5.36 12.55 -3.07
N MET A 90 4.23 12.60 -3.78
CA MET A 90 3.07 11.75 -3.54
C MET A 90 2.58 11.20 -4.88
N ASP A 91 2.81 9.91 -5.11
CA ASP A 91 2.31 9.20 -6.28
C ASP A 91 1.18 8.26 -5.82
N TYR A 92 -0.02 8.43 -6.33
CA TYR A 92 -1.17 7.57 -6.01
C TYR A 92 -1.76 6.97 -7.27
N ARG A 93 -2.43 5.83 -7.11
CA ARG A 93 -3.13 5.10 -8.17
C ARG A 93 -4.52 4.71 -7.71
N TYR A 94 -5.37 4.39 -8.67
CA TYR A 94 -6.63 3.70 -8.40
C TYR A 94 -6.37 2.49 -7.46
N PRO A 95 -7.23 2.23 -6.47
CA PRO A 95 -8.54 2.85 -6.20
C PRO A 95 -8.53 4.09 -5.30
N LEU A 96 -7.36 4.67 -4.96
CA LEU A 96 -7.33 5.85 -4.11
C LEU A 96 -7.66 7.13 -4.90
N SER A 97 -8.50 7.98 -4.31
CA SER A 97 -8.61 9.38 -4.69
C SER A 97 -7.42 10.19 -4.16
N ALA A 98 -7.20 11.37 -4.76
CA ALA A 98 -6.19 12.32 -4.28
C ALA A 98 -6.41 12.70 -2.80
N PHE A 99 -7.67 12.87 -2.40
CA PHE A 99 -8.03 13.22 -1.02
C PHE A 99 -7.66 12.12 -0.02
N GLN A 100 -8.02 10.86 -0.32
CA GLN A 100 -7.65 9.72 0.53
C GLN A 100 -6.13 9.55 0.62
N ALA A 101 -5.43 9.61 -0.52
CA ALA A 101 -3.98 9.53 -0.55
C ALA A 101 -3.33 10.64 0.30
N PHE A 102 -3.80 11.88 0.14
CA PHE A 102 -3.29 13.02 0.88
C PHE A 102 -3.55 12.90 2.39
N ALA A 103 -4.75 12.49 2.80
CA ALA A 103 -5.10 12.28 4.21
C ALA A 103 -4.21 11.20 4.86
N ILE A 104 -3.95 10.09 4.14
CA ILE A 104 -3.01 9.05 4.59
C ILE A 104 -1.61 9.64 4.75
N CYS A 105 -1.11 10.41 3.78
CA CYS A 105 0.20 11.06 3.85
C CYS A 105 0.29 12.04 5.03
N LEU A 106 -0.74 12.84 5.30
CA LEU A 106 -0.78 13.74 6.45
C LEU A 106 -0.73 12.98 7.78
N SER A 107 -1.42 11.84 7.90
CA SER A 107 -1.33 10.99 9.10
C SER A 107 0.11 10.53 9.39
N SER A 108 0.95 10.45 8.35
CA SER A 108 2.34 10.09 8.55
C SER A 108 3.10 11.17 9.29
N PHE A 109 2.75 12.45 9.19
CA PHE A 109 3.42 13.56 9.88
C PHE A 109 3.10 13.62 11.36
N ASP A 110 1.98 13.03 11.77
CA ASP A 110 1.62 12.98 13.17
C ASP A 110 2.72 12.23 13.94
N THR A 111 3.18 12.85 15.00
CA THR A 111 4.21 12.31 15.87
C THR A 111 3.59 11.15 16.63
N LYS A 112 4.08 9.92 16.42
CA LYS A 112 3.95 8.95 17.50
C LYS A 112 4.64 9.57 18.72
N LEU A 113 3.84 9.96 19.71
CA LEU A 113 4.25 10.18 21.08
C LEU A 113 4.77 8.86 21.64
N ALA A 114 5.92 8.36 21.17
CA ALA A 114 6.66 7.26 21.77
C ALA A 114 8.03 7.11 21.11
N CYS A 115 9.05 7.28 21.95
CA CYS A 115 10.48 7.01 21.77
C CYS A 115 11.34 8.18 21.26
N GLU A 116 11.54 9.16 22.14
CA GLU A 116 12.91 9.56 22.50
C GLU A 116 13.61 8.42 23.25
#